data_AF-A0A353T4T0-F1
#
_entry.id   AF-A0A353T4T0-F1
#
_cell.length_a   1.000
_cell.length_b   1.000
_cell.length_c   1.000
_cell.angle_alpha   90.00
_cell.angle_beta   90.00
_cell.angle_gamma   90.00
#
_symmetry.space_group_name_H-M   'P 1'
#
loop_
_entity.id
_entity.type
_entity.pdbx_description
1 polymer ?
#
loop_
_entity_poly.entity_id
_entity_poly.type
_entity_poly.pdbx_seq_one_letter_code
_entity_poly.pdbx_strand_id
1 'polypeptide(L)'
;LGSRLKVLHVQDSDGKTDQHTAPFYGNIDWDQLLAGLRDIGYAGELTFEAHMLIRKVPISCQNVALQLLYQLGCELKRRFDALPVA
;
A
#
# COMPACT_ATOMS: atom_id res chain seq x y z
N LEU A 1 18.15 3.27 4.47
CA LEU A 1 17.29 2.13 4.86
C LEU A 1 17.31 1.06 3.77
N GLY A 2 16.94 1.38 2.53
CA GLY A 2 17.35 0.66 1.30
C GLY A 2 17.40 -0.86 1.39
N SER A 3 18.56 -1.43 1.06
CA SER A 3 18.79 -2.88 1.09
C SER A 3 18.63 -3.55 2.47
N ARG A 4 18.56 -2.80 3.57
CA ARG A 4 18.26 -3.33 4.92
C ARG A 4 16.78 -3.56 5.15
N LEU A 5 15.90 -2.83 4.45
CA LEU A 5 14.46 -3.12 4.46
C LEU A 5 14.19 -4.27 3.50
N LYS A 6 13.48 -5.30 4.00
CA LYS A 6 13.20 -6.54 3.25
C LYS A 6 11.74 -6.69 2.89
N VAL A 7 10.87 -6.36 3.85
CA VAL A 7 9.43 -6.38 3.69
C VAL A 7 8.89 -5.16 4.42
N LEU A 8 7.93 -4.49 3.81
CA LEU A 8 7.26 -3.35 4.39
C LEU A 8 5.76 -3.64 4.47
N HIS A 9 5.26 -3.76 5.69
CA HIS A 9 3.82 -3.76 5.97
C HIS A 9 3.31 -2.33 5.84
N VAL A 10 2.30 -2.12 4.99
CA VAL A 10 1.72 -0.81 4.72
C VAL A 10 0.20 -0.81 4.89
N GLN A 11 -0.31 0.29 5.42
CA GLN A 11 -1.72 0.64 5.51
C GLN A 11 -1.87 2.14 5.30
N ASP A 12 -3.08 2.58 4.96
CA ASP A 12 -3.42 4.00 4.91
C ASP A 12 -4.25 4.39 6.14
N SER A 13 -4.10 5.65 6.57
CA SER A 13 -4.81 6.20 7.74
C SER A 13 -5.02 7.70 7.60
N ASP A 14 -5.96 8.24 8.37
CA ASP A 14 -6.22 9.69 8.41
C ASP A 14 -5.16 10.51 9.17
N GLY A 15 -4.11 9.87 9.71
CA GLY A 15 -3.08 10.50 10.52
C GLY A 15 -3.54 10.92 11.92
N LYS A 16 -4.77 10.59 12.31
CA LYS A 16 -5.36 10.87 13.64
C LYS A 16 -5.62 9.59 14.41
N THR A 17 -5.99 8.53 13.71
CA THR A 17 -6.35 7.23 14.28
C THR A 17 -5.74 6.10 13.46
N ASP A 18 -5.54 4.96 14.11
CA ASP A 18 -4.94 3.79 13.47
C ASP A 18 -6.02 2.95 12.76
N GLN A 19 -6.34 3.31 11.52
CA GLN A 19 -7.54 2.83 10.82
C GLN A 19 -7.33 1.58 9.96
N HIS A 20 -6.07 1.24 9.62
CA HIS A 20 -5.74 0.05 8.83
C HIS A 20 -6.49 -0.01 7.50
N THR A 21 -6.62 1.13 6.81
CA THR A 21 -7.36 1.22 5.55
C THR A 21 -6.50 0.82 4.36
N ALA A 22 -7.16 0.55 3.23
CA ALA A 22 -6.46 0.29 1.98
C ALA A 22 -5.78 1.56 1.45
N PRO A 23 -4.71 1.41 0.64
CA PRO A 23 -4.12 2.56 -0.05
C PRO A 23 -5.19 3.44 -0.69
N PHE A 24 -5.03 4.76 -0.57
CA PHE A 24 -5.92 5.80 -1.09
C PHE A 24 -7.24 6.01 -0.34
N TYR A 25 -7.45 5.33 0.80
CA TYR A 25 -8.61 5.55 1.67
C TYR A 25 -8.30 6.42 2.89
N GLY A 26 -7.04 6.81 3.08
CA GLY A 26 -6.58 7.72 4.13
C GLY A 26 -5.89 8.95 3.55
N ASN A 27 -4.88 9.43 4.27
CA ASN A 27 -4.17 10.68 4.00
C ASN A 27 -2.69 10.47 3.65
N ILE A 28 -2.22 9.22 3.51
CA ILE A 28 -0.84 8.97 3.07
C ILE A 28 -0.65 9.48 1.64
N ASP A 29 0.38 10.29 1.43
CA ASP A 29 0.88 10.61 0.09
C ASP A 29 1.65 9.40 -0.46
N TRP A 30 0.94 8.54 -1.18
CA TRP A 30 1.51 7.32 -1.75
C TRP A 30 2.55 7.60 -2.81
N ASP A 31 2.42 8.69 -3.58
CA ASP A 31 3.39 9.00 -4.62
C ASP A 31 4.72 9.45 -3.98
N GLN A 32 4.66 10.26 -2.92
CA GLN A 32 5.85 10.62 -2.13
C GLN A 32 6.46 9.41 -1.41
N LEU A 33 5.65 8.51 -0.86
CA LEU A 33 6.13 7.27 -0.23
C LEU A 33 6.88 6.39 -1.22
N LEU A 34 6.31 6.16 -2.41
CA LEU A 34 6.93 5.36 -3.46
C LEU A 34 8.23 6.00 -3.98
N ALA A 35 8.26 7.31 -4.15
CA ALA A 35 9.47 8.05 -4.50
C ALA A 35 10.56 7.86 -3.44
N GLY A 36 10.24 8.01 -2.15
CA GLY A 36 11.20 7.79 -1.08
C GLY A 36 11.74 6.34 -1.03
N LEU A 37 10.89 5.34 -1.30
CA LEU A 37 11.33 3.94 -1.41
C LEU A 37 12.28 3.74 -2.60
N ARG A 38 12.01 4.39 -3.74
CA ARG A 38 12.85 4.34 -4.93
C ARG A 38 14.22 4.97 -4.66
N ASP A 39 14.23 6.16 -4.06
CA ASP A 39 15.44 6.94 -3.75
C ASP A 39 16.41 6.20 -2.83
N ILE A 40 15.89 5.42 -1.89
CA ILE A 40 16.74 4.63 -0.98
C ILE A 40 17.18 3.28 -1.59
N GLY A 41 16.79 2.97 -2.83
CA GLY A 41 17.06 1.68 -3.47
C GLY A 41 16.34 0.52 -2.79
N TYR A 42 15.08 0.72 -2.37
CA TYR A 42 14.26 -0.37 -1.84
C TYR A 42 13.97 -1.41 -2.93
N ALA A 43 14.20 -2.68 -2.62
CA ALA A 43 13.99 -3.82 -3.52
C ALA A 43 13.22 -4.96 -2.83
N GLY A 44 12.57 -4.67 -1.70
CA GLY A 44 11.78 -5.62 -0.94
C GLY A 44 10.31 -5.63 -1.35
N GLU A 45 9.53 -6.48 -0.69
CA GLU A 45 8.09 -6.63 -0.97
C GLU A 45 7.25 -5.63 -0.16
N LEU A 46 6.14 -5.16 -0.74
CA LEU A 46 5.08 -4.50 0.02
C LEU A 46 4.02 -5.53 0.40
N THR A 47 3.56 -5.48 1.65
CA THR A 47 2.44 -6.28 2.13
C THR A 47 1.39 -5.38 2.77
N PHE A 48 0.12 -5.72 2.59
CA PHE A 48 -0.97 -4.89 3.10
C PHE A 48 -1.38 -5.28 4.52
N GLU A 49 -1.52 -4.26 5.36
CA GLU A 49 -2.25 -4.31 6.64
C GLU A 49 -3.66 -3.71 6.48
N ALA A 50 -4.24 -3.78 5.29
CA ALA A 50 -5.50 -3.14 4.89
C ALA A 50 -6.78 -3.97 5.18
N HIS A 51 -6.75 -4.78 6.24
CA HIS A 51 -7.80 -5.75 6.53
C HIS A 51 -9.18 -5.11 6.77
N MET A 52 -9.22 -3.81 7.11
CA MET A 52 -10.47 -3.09 7.34
C MET A 52 -11.28 -2.86 6.06
N LEU A 53 -10.67 -2.88 4.87
CA LEU A 53 -11.42 -2.85 3.61
C LEU A 53 -12.33 -4.07 3.47
N ILE A 54 -11.84 -5.24 3.89
CA ILE A 54 -12.54 -6.52 3.77
C ILE A 54 -13.52 -6.68 4.95
N ARG A 55 -13.10 -6.36 6.18
CA ARG A 55 -13.94 -6.56 7.38
C ARG A 55 -15.17 -5.65 7.44
N LYS A 56 -15.13 -4.47 6.83
CA LYS A 56 -16.24 -3.50 6.87
C LYS A 56 -17.39 -3.83 5.91
N VAL A 57 -17.19 -4.75 4.97
CA VAL A 57 -18.22 -5.12 3.99
C VAL A 57 -18.92 -6.44 4.36
N PRO A 58 -20.17 -6.68 3.90
CA PRO A 58 -20.84 -7.97 4.08
C PRO A 58 -20.01 -9.12 3.53
N ILE A 59 -20.18 -10.33 4.10
CA ILE A 59 -19.45 -11.54 3.68
C ILE A 59 -19.56 -11.79 2.18
N SER A 60 -20.75 -11.61 1.60
CA SER A 60 -20.99 -11.75 0.15
C SER A 60 -20.14 -10.83 -0.72
N CYS A 61 -19.62 -9.73 -0.15
CA CYS A 61 -18.82 -8.73 -0.84
C CYS A 61 -17.31 -8.88 -0.56
N GLN A 62 -16.89 -9.72 0.38
CA GLN A 62 -15.48 -9.80 0.81
C GLN A 62 -14.53 -10.22 -0.32
N ASN A 63 -14.94 -11.14 -1.19
CA ASN A 63 -14.13 -11.54 -2.35
C ASN A 63 -13.91 -10.37 -3.31
N VAL A 64 -14.93 -9.55 -3.54
CA VAL A 64 -14.83 -8.36 -4.40
C VAL A 64 -13.94 -7.30 -3.74
N ALA A 65 -14.06 -7.10 -2.43
CA ALA A 65 -13.17 -6.20 -1.68
C ALA A 65 -11.70 -6.67 -1.73
N LEU A 66 -11.46 -7.98 -1.66
CA LEU A 66 -10.11 -8.55 -1.81
C LEU A 66 -9.57 -8.34 -3.23
N GLN A 67 -10.39 -8.52 -4.27
CA GLN A 67 -10.01 -8.20 -5.65
C GLN A 67 -9.64 -6.73 -5.82
N LEU A 68 -10.40 -5.82 -5.20
CA LEU A 68 -10.05 -4.39 -5.20
C LEU A 68 -8.69 -4.17 -4.55
N LEU A 69 -8.45 -4.74 -3.36
CA LEU A 69 -7.16 -4.59 -2.67
C LEU A 69 -5.99 -5.09 -3.54
N TYR A 70 -6.17 -6.21 -4.24
CA TYR A 70 -5.19 -6.72 -5.19
C TYR A 70 -4.90 -5.72 -6.32
N GLN A 71 -5.95 -5.15 -6.94
CA GLN A 71 -5.79 -4.15 -8.01
C GLN A 71 -5.09 -2.88 -7.53
N LEU A 72 -5.37 -2.42 -6.31
CA LEU A 72 -4.64 -1.30 -5.70
C LEU A 72 -3.14 -1.60 -5.54
N GLY A 73 -2.79 -2.84 -5.17
CA GLY A 73 -1.39 -3.29 -5.15
C GLY A 73 -0.74 -3.29 -6.53
N CYS A 74 -1.44 -3.77 -7.55
CA CYS A 74 -0.96 -3.71 -8.94
C CYS A 74 -0.71 -2.27 -9.38
N GLU A 75 -1.60 -1.34 -9.01
CA GLU A 75 -1.43 0.08 -9.34
C GLU A 75 -0.23 0.70 -8.62
N LEU A 76 -0.05 0.44 -7.32
CA LEU A 76 1.13 0.90 -6.59
C LEU A 76 2.43 0.37 -7.21
N LYS A 77 2.46 -0.92 -7.58
CA LYS A 77 3.60 -1.52 -8.29
C LYS A 77 3.86 -0.82 -9.62
N ARG A 78 2.82 -0.62 -10.42
CA ARG A 78 2.92 0.06 -11.72
C ARG A 78 3.50 1.48 -11.56
N ARG A 79 3.05 2.23 -10.56
CA ARG A 79 3.58 3.57 -10.23
C ARG A 79 5.05 3.50 -9.82
N PHE A 80 5.41 2.59 -8.93
CA PHE A 80 6.79 2.42 -8.47
C PHE A 80 7.75 2.08 -9.61
N ASP A 81 7.36 1.15 -10.48
CA ASP A 81 8.18 0.74 -11.63
C ASP A 81 8.39 1.87 -12.64
N ALA A 82 7.42 2.79 -12.75
CA ALA A 82 7.48 3.95 -13.64
C ALA A 82 8.35 5.11 -13.11
N LEU A 83 8.74 5.09 -11.83
CA LEU A 83 9.66 6.09 -11.28
C LEU A 83 11.06 5.94 -11.90
N PRO A 84 11.82 7.03 -12.10
CA PRO A 84 13.21 6.93 -12.53
C PRO A 84 14.03 6.12 -11.52
N VAL A 85 15.04 5.39 -11.99
CA VAL A 85 16.04 4.78 -11.12
C VAL A 85 17.09 5.85 -10.84
N ALA A 86 17.41 6.08 -9.55
CA ALA A 86 18.46 6.99 -9.12
C ALA A 86 19.86 6.46 -9.44
#